data_AF-A0A7V6L6J1-F1
#
_entry.id   AF-A0A7V6L6J1-F1
#
_cell.length_a   1.000
_cell.length_b   1.000
_cell.length_c   1.000
_cell.angle_alpha   90.00
_cell.angle_beta   90.00
_cell.angle_gamma   90.00
#
_symmetry.space_group_name_H-M   'P 1'
#
loop_
_entity.id
_entity.type
_entity.pdbx_description
1 polymer ?
#
loop_
_entity_poly.entity_id
_entity_poly.type
_entity_poly.pdbx_seq_one_letter_code
_entity_poly.pdbx_strand_id
1 'polypeptide(L)'
;MKKTKLLYIVCCIVFISLLVACQINKEKQPEVSDNTEVRTVEDTQTVVFVDYNWVVLKKEDAYTKNTVILTGEVSNVRYTTVDYEFMDTNVSDKATLFDIKVDKVLSCTSDLYPDRDCITVGVGYTMSTYNEELPVITEGARYLLFCNVTADDKDDVRETYKYADCWICYPKDLLCENIDGYYLVCDFFSDIPSAVSLAGAIGVTKEDASDIFSHVSKEYIKRKMEASSKRKVISEEVALSCIETLKVRAGNGADQLWNIMKNRYLIEETAFENHIRKTAESFSDR
;
A
#
# COMPACT_ATOMS: atom_id res chain seq x y z
N MET A 1 -1.63 47.91 50.63
CA MET A 1 -0.66 46.98 49.96
C MET A 1 -1.06 45.50 50.13
N LYS A 2 -2.11 45.00 49.44
CA LYS A 2 -2.47 43.55 49.47
C LYS A 2 -2.32 42.82 48.12
N LYS A 3 -2.40 43.52 46.98
CA LYS A 3 -2.35 42.88 45.64
C LYS A 3 -0.99 42.25 45.28
N THR A 4 0.14 42.89 45.62
CA THR A 4 1.48 42.45 45.18
C THR A 4 1.95 41.13 45.80
N LYS A 5 1.62 40.88 47.09
CA LYS A 5 1.94 39.59 47.74
C LYS A 5 1.07 38.43 47.21
N LEU A 6 -0.17 38.72 46.81
CA LEU A 6 -1.05 37.72 46.18
C LEU A 6 -0.46 37.28 44.83
N LEU A 7 0.01 38.22 44.01
CA LEU A 7 0.60 37.95 42.70
C LEU A 7 1.82 37.01 42.80
N TYR A 8 2.74 37.26 43.74
CA TYR A 8 3.92 36.40 43.94
C TYR A 8 3.56 34.99 44.42
N ILE A 9 2.57 34.84 45.31
CA ILE A 9 2.11 33.52 45.76
C ILE A 9 1.46 32.75 44.60
N VAL A 10 0.65 33.42 43.77
CA VAL A 10 0.06 32.82 42.56
C VAL A 10 1.15 32.37 41.58
N CYS A 11 2.16 33.20 41.28
CA CYS A 11 3.26 32.82 40.39
C CYS A 11 4.05 31.60 40.90
N CYS A 12 4.38 31.55 42.20
CA CYS A 12 5.10 30.40 42.76
C CYS A 12 4.26 29.11 42.74
N ILE A 13 2.94 29.19 42.99
CA ILE A 13 2.05 28.03 42.88
C ILE A 13 1.98 27.53 41.42
N VAL A 14 1.84 28.45 40.45
CA VAL A 14 1.79 28.13 39.01
C VAL A 14 3.07 27.44 38.52
N PHE A 15 4.25 27.88 38.95
CA PHE A 15 5.51 27.23 38.55
C PHE A 15 5.71 25.85 39.19
N ILE A 16 5.27 25.64 40.43
CA ILE A 16 5.35 24.34 41.09
C ILE A 16 4.35 23.35 40.47
N SER A 17 3.12 23.78 40.15
CA SER A 17 2.15 22.90 39.47
C SER A 17 2.56 22.54 38.05
N LEU A 18 3.17 23.46 37.29
CA LEU A 18 3.75 23.17 35.97
C LEU A 18 4.84 22.09 36.02
N LEU A 19 5.76 22.16 36.98
CA LEU A 19 6.84 21.17 37.12
C LEU A 19 6.33 19.78 37.53
N VAL A 20 5.29 19.70 38.36
CA VAL A 20 4.66 18.41 38.72
C VAL A 20 3.84 17.83 37.56
N ALA A 21 3.12 18.68 36.81
CA ALA A 21 2.35 18.24 35.64
C ALA A 21 3.24 17.59 34.57
N CYS A 22 4.44 18.12 34.33
CA CYS A 22 5.39 17.56 33.37
C CYS A 22 6.02 16.21 33.79
N GLN A 23 5.87 15.75 35.03
CA GLN A 23 6.44 14.47 35.48
C GLN A 23 5.44 13.32 35.62
N ILE A 24 4.13 13.60 35.68
CA ILE A 24 3.10 12.58 35.91
C ILE A 24 2.50 12.04 34.61
N ASN A 25 2.58 12.78 33.49
CA ASN A 25 1.84 12.46 32.26
C ASN A 25 2.47 11.35 31.39
N LYS A 26 3.01 10.29 32.01
CA LYS A 26 3.21 8.97 31.38
C LYS A 26 2.04 8.07 31.78
N GLU A 27 1.28 7.64 30.78
CA GLU A 27 0.24 6.58 30.84
C GLU A 27 -1.01 6.85 31.70
N LYS A 28 -2.04 7.51 31.13
CA LYS A 28 -3.33 6.86 30.72
C LYS A 28 -4.40 7.84 30.18
N GLN A 29 -5.33 7.29 29.39
CA GLN A 29 -6.51 7.91 28.75
C GLN A 29 -7.69 8.13 29.76
N PRO A 30 -8.85 8.72 29.36
CA PRO A 30 -9.11 9.99 28.66
C PRO A 30 -10.27 10.82 29.30
N GLU A 31 -10.78 11.85 28.60
CA GLU A 31 -12.15 12.46 28.60
C GLU A 31 -12.27 14.00 28.69
N VAL A 32 -13.41 14.52 28.21
CA VAL A 32 -13.83 15.92 27.90
C VAL A 32 -14.22 16.76 29.14
N SER A 33 -14.40 18.09 29.09
CA SER A 33 -14.51 19.08 27.99
C SER A 33 -13.58 20.30 28.23
N ASP A 34 -13.61 21.50 27.62
CA ASP A 34 -14.51 22.25 26.69
C ASP A 34 -13.64 23.34 25.97
N ASN A 35 -14.02 24.11 24.95
CA ASN A 35 -15.30 24.36 24.25
C ASN A 35 -15.09 24.44 22.70
N THR A 36 -14.00 23.84 22.21
CA THR A 36 -13.71 23.57 20.79
C THR A 36 -13.36 22.10 20.74
N GLU A 37 -14.25 21.25 20.21
CA GLU A 37 -13.95 19.81 20.09
C GLU A 37 -12.89 19.57 19.01
N VAL A 38 -11.62 19.57 19.42
CA VAL A 38 -10.58 18.81 18.72
C VAL A 38 -10.81 17.33 19.04
N ARG A 39 -11.83 16.74 18.41
CA ARG A 39 -11.83 15.30 18.21
C ARG A 39 -10.69 14.96 17.26
N THR A 40 -10.00 13.87 17.53
CA THR A 40 -9.43 13.09 16.45
C THR A 40 -10.61 12.70 15.57
N VAL A 41 -10.71 13.26 14.37
CA VAL A 41 -11.80 12.92 13.46
C VAL A 41 -11.50 11.54 12.89
N GLU A 42 -12.10 10.53 13.50
CA GLU A 42 -12.25 9.22 12.88
C GLU A 42 -13.03 9.41 11.57
N ASP A 43 -12.38 9.04 10.46
CA ASP A 43 -12.95 8.59 9.20
C ASP A 43 -14.33 9.17 8.81
N THR A 44 -14.40 10.48 8.56
CA THR A 44 -15.61 11.14 8.03
C THR A 44 -15.29 12.14 6.90
N GLN A 45 -14.51 11.67 5.91
CA GLN A 45 -14.57 12.25 4.57
C GLN A 45 -15.67 11.52 3.78
N THR A 46 -16.90 12.02 3.83
CA THR A 46 -17.98 11.56 2.94
C THR A 46 -17.61 11.92 1.49
N VAL A 47 -17.60 10.92 0.60
CA VAL A 47 -17.24 11.07 -0.83
C VAL A 47 -18.33 10.40 -1.65
N VAL A 48 -19.01 11.16 -2.50
CA VAL A 48 -20.26 10.70 -3.14
C VAL A 48 -20.03 10.23 -4.59
N PHE A 49 -20.88 9.32 -5.07
CA PHE A 49 -21.04 8.85 -6.47
C PHE A 49 -20.10 7.73 -6.99
N VAL A 50 -20.43 6.99 -8.06
CA VAL A 50 -21.41 5.86 -8.18
C VAL A 50 -20.78 4.79 -9.10
N ASP A 51 -21.27 3.54 -9.01
CA ASP A 51 -21.18 2.44 -10.00
C ASP A 51 -19.81 1.83 -10.34
N TYR A 52 -19.77 0.51 -10.51
CA TYR A 52 -18.52 -0.25 -10.73
C TYR A 52 -18.75 -1.44 -11.67
N ASN A 53 -18.55 -1.23 -12.98
CA ASN A 53 -18.59 -2.31 -13.97
C ASN A 53 -17.27 -3.11 -13.96
N TRP A 54 -17.22 -4.15 -13.13
CA TRP A 54 -16.08 -5.08 -12.98
C TRP A 54 -15.80 -5.92 -14.24
N VAL A 55 -15.15 -5.30 -15.23
CA VAL A 55 -14.54 -6.01 -16.37
C VAL A 55 -13.26 -6.70 -15.91
N VAL A 56 -13.02 -7.94 -16.34
CA VAL A 56 -11.75 -8.64 -16.07
C VAL A 56 -10.59 -7.85 -16.68
N LEU A 57 -9.66 -7.38 -15.84
CA LEU A 57 -8.47 -6.64 -16.26
C LEU A 57 -7.67 -7.47 -17.27
N LYS A 58 -7.58 -6.99 -18.52
CA LYS A 58 -6.71 -7.58 -19.52
C LYS A 58 -5.28 -7.07 -19.35
N LYS A 59 -4.31 -7.85 -19.82
CA LYS A 59 -2.90 -7.43 -19.83
C LYS A 59 -2.69 -6.11 -20.58
N GLU A 60 -3.39 -5.91 -21.69
CA GLU A 60 -3.37 -4.68 -22.49
C GLU A 60 -3.98 -3.48 -21.73
N ASP A 61 -5.07 -3.71 -20.97
CA ASP A 61 -5.75 -2.68 -20.18
C ASP A 61 -4.81 -2.04 -19.14
N ALA A 62 -3.92 -2.83 -18.53
CA ALA A 62 -2.96 -2.32 -17.55
C ALA A 62 -1.97 -1.27 -18.10
N TYR A 63 -1.71 -1.25 -19.41
CA TYR A 63 -0.85 -0.26 -20.06
C TYR A 63 -1.61 0.83 -20.83
N THR A 64 -2.91 0.62 -21.10
CA THR A 64 -3.72 1.49 -21.97
C THR A 64 -4.82 2.25 -21.25
N LYS A 65 -5.26 1.79 -20.07
CA LYS A 65 -6.31 2.44 -19.26
C LYS A 65 -5.77 3.20 -18.05
N ASN A 66 -4.62 2.79 -17.49
CA ASN A 66 -3.95 3.57 -16.45
C ASN A 66 -3.33 4.82 -17.09
N THR A 67 -3.66 6.00 -16.57
CA THR A 67 -3.18 7.27 -17.14
C THR A 67 -1.80 7.68 -16.63
N VAL A 68 -1.30 7.06 -15.55
CA VAL A 68 0.09 7.20 -15.10
C VAL A 68 0.61 5.91 -14.47
N ILE A 69 1.89 5.62 -14.76
CA ILE A 69 2.64 4.49 -14.20
C ILE A 69 3.94 5.05 -13.63
N LEU A 70 4.19 4.86 -12.33
CA LEU A 70 5.27 5.53 -11.60
C LEU A 70 5.85 4.67 -10.47
N THR A 71 7.07 4.99 -10.04
CA THR A 71 7.74 4.39 -8.89
C THR A 71 8.03 5.43 -7.81
N GLY A 72 7.99 5.02 -6.55
CA GLY A 72 8.17 5.93 -5.42
C GLY A 72 8.07 5.25 -4.05
N GLU A 73 8.22 6.06 -3.00
CA GLU A 73 8.26 5.66 -1.58
C GLU A 73 6.98 6.10 -0.86
N VAL A 74 6.35 5.19 -0.11
CA VAL A 74 5.11 5.46 0.64
C VAL A 74 5.38 6.24 1.92
N SER A 75 4.54 7.23 2.18
CA SER A 75 4.53 8.03 3.39
C SER A 75 3.10 8.42 3.79
N ASN A 76 2.90 8.82 5.05
CA ASN A 76 1.67 9.41 5.55
C ASN A 76 0.43 8.52 5.27
N VAL A 77 0.51 7.25 5.68
CA VAL A 77 -0.56 6.26 5.40
C VAL A 77 -1.80 6.55 6.27
N ARG A 78 -2.94 6.69 5.61
CA ARG A 78 -4.23 7.07 6.22
C ARG A 78 -5.28 6.03 5.82
N TYR A 79 -5.91 5.41 6.82
CA TYR A 79 -7.16 4.68 6.58
C TYR A 79 -8.31 5.70 6.52
N THR A 80 -9.36 5.39 5.76
CA THR A 80 -10.56 6.24 5.72
C THR A 80 -11.79 5.42 5.39
N THR A 81 -12.95 5.88 5.86
CA THR A 81 -14.26 5.33 5.50
C THR A 81 -14.98 6.34 4.59
N VAL A 82 -15.69 5.84 3.59
CA VAL A 82 -16.52 6.59 2.65
C VAL A 82 -17.91 6.00 2.61
N ASP A 83 -18.89 6.89 2.66
CA ASP A 83 -20.30 6.56 2.47
C ASP A 83 -20.74 7.03 1.08
N TYR A 84 -21.26 6.11 0.25
CA TYR A 84 -21.69 6.38 -1.12
C TYR A 84 -23.01 5.69 -1.45
N GLU A 85 -23.77 6.24 -2.41
CA GLU A 85 -25.02 5.63 -2.88
C GLU A 85 -24.77 4.72 -4.09
N PHE A 86 -25.28 3.49 -4.04
CA PHE A 86 -25.19 2.48 -5.10
C PHE A 86 -26.51 1.73 -5.21
N MET A 87 -27.11 1.72 -6.40
CA MET A 87 -28.43 1.11 -6.66
C MET A 87 -29.48 1.53 -5.61
N ASP A 88 -29.67 2.85 -5.46
CA ASP A 88 -30.58 3.50 -4.51
C ASP A 88 -30.38 3.09 -3.02
N THR A 89 -29.17 2.63 -2.68
CA THR A 89 -28.79 2.14 -1.35
C THR A 89 -27.50 2.81 -0.86
N ASN A 90 -27.51 3.35 0.36
CA ASN A 90 -26.29 3.86 1.00
C ASN A 90 -25.39 2.70 1.45
N VAL A 91 -24.15 2.69 0.97
CA VAL A 91 -23.06 1.77 1.31
C VAL A 91 -22.00 2.54 2.11
N SER A 92 -21.34 1.87 3.06
CA SER A 92 -20.29 2.45 3.91
C SER A 92 -19.08 1.52 3.93
N ASP A 93 -17.92 2.05 3.54
CA ASP A 93 -16.89 1.29 2.83
C ASP A 93 -15.49 1.89 3.15
N LYS A 94 -14.39 1.12 3.16
CA LYS A 94 -13.06 1.49 3.73
C LYS A 94 -11.87 1.48 2.75
N ALA A 95 -11.25 2.64 2.52
CA ALA A 95 -10.03 2.78 1.72
C ALA A 95 -8.75 2.93 2.55
N THR A 96 -7.62 2.87 1.84
CA THR A 96 -6.37 3.48 2.27
C THR A 96 -6.00 4.61 1.31
N LEU A 97 -5.71 5.79 1.86
CA LEU A 97 -5.03 6.90 1.19
C LEU A 97 -3.58 6.95 1.68
N PHE A 98 -2.64 7.26 0.80
CA PHE A 98 -1.22 7.41 1.17
C PHE A 98 -0.52 8.36 0.21
N ASP A 99 0.58 8.96 0.65
CA ASP A 99 1.34 9.89 -0.18
C ASP A 99 2.60 9.20 -0.73
N ILE A 100 2.70 9.14 -2.06
CA ILE A 100 3.88 8.64 -2.77
C ILE A 100 4.82 9.81 -3.04
N LYS A 101 6.01 9.75 -2.45
CA LYS A 101 7.16 10.52 -2.91
C LYS A 101 7.69 9.88 -4.20
N VAL A 102 7.55 10.58 -5.32
CA VAL A 102 7.85 10.07 -6.66
C VAL A 102 9.38 9.98 -6.85
N ASP A 103 9.84 8.83 -7.36
CA ASP A 103 11.22 8.60 -7.82
C ASP A 103 11.28 8.75 -9.35
N LYS A 104 10.39 8.05 -10.07
CA LYS A 104 10.33 8.06 -11.53
C LYS A 104 8.89 7.95 -12.02
N VAL A 105 8.49 8.77 -12.99
CA VAL A 105 7.33 8.47 -13.84
C VAL A 105 7.82 7.64 -15.02
N LEU A 106 7.25 6.45 -15.21
CA LEU A 106 7.62 5.52 -16.30
C LEU A 106 6.74 5.72 -17.53
N SER A 107 5.49 6.12 -17.35
CA SER A 107 4.57 6.52 -18.42
C SER A 107 3.52 7.47 -17.87
N CYS A 108 3.09 8.44 -18.67
CA CYS A 108 1.91 9.24 -18.39
C CYS A 108 1.23 9.61 -19.70
N THR A 109 -0.10 9.51 -19.73
CA THR A 109 -0.97 9.91 -20.85
C THR A 109 -1.97 11.01 -20.43
N SER A 110 -1.79 11.58 -19.24
CA SER A 110 -2.63 12.61 -18.65
C SER A 110 -1.96 13.99 -18.69
N ASP A 111 -2.59 14.96 -19.34
CA ASP A 111 -2.24 16.38 -19.22
C ASP A 111 -2.67 16.98 -17.85
N LEU A 112 -3.40 16.21 -17.03
CA LEU A 112 -3.88 16.61 -15.70
C LEU A 112 -3.10 15.98 -14.55
N TYR A 113 -2.07 15.16 -14.83
CA TYR A 113 -1.17 14.64 -13.81
C TYR A 113 -0.42 15.81 -13.13
N PRO A 114 -0.44 15.93 -11.79
CA PRO A 114 0.15 17.08 -11.11
C PRO A 114 1.68 16.97 -11.06
N ASP A 115 2.36 17.97 -11.61
CA ASP A 115 3.82 18.12 -11.55
C ASP A 115 4.28 18.45 -10.12
N ARG A 116 4.46 17.42 -9.29
CA ARG A 116 4.93 17.53 -7.90
C ARG A 116 5.66 16.28 -7.41
N ASP A 117 6.70 16.49 -6.60
CA ASP A 117 7.53 15.45 -5.94
C ASP A 117 6.73 14.45 -5.09
N CYS A 118 5.51 14.80 -4.68
CA CYS A 118 4.69 13.99 -3.79
C CYS A 118 3.21 14.08 -4.19
N ILE A 119 2.61 12.94 -4.52
CA ILE A 119 1.19 12.79 -4.90
C ILE A 119 0.44 11.96 -3.85
N THR A 120 -0.85 12.20 -3.68
CA THR A 120 -1.72 11.35 -2.86
C THR A 120 -2.39 10.29 -3.75
N VAL A 121 -2.29 9.03 -3.34
CA VAL A 121 -2.83 7.86 -4.03
C VAL A 121 -3.89 7.20 -3.15
N GLY A 122 -4.98 6.73 -3.78
CA GLY A 122 -6.06 6.01 -3.10
C GLY A 122 -6.31 4.60 -3.63
N VAL A 123 -6.77 3.72 -2.74
CA VAL A 123 -7.09 2.31 -3.01
C VAL A 123 -8.45 1.94 -2.41
N GLY A 124 -9.32 1.31 -3.20
CA GLY A 124 -10.76 1.20 -2.97
C GLY A 124 -11.27 0.22 -1.90
N TYR A 125 -12.61 0.20 -1.77
CA TYR A 125 -13.22 0.38 -0.46
C TYR A 125 -13.77 -0.87 0.28
N THR A 126 -14.14 -2.01 -0.32
CA THR A 126 -14.38 -3.25 0.48
C THR A 126 -13.62 -4.46 -0.02
N MET A 127 -12.32 -4.44 0.26
CA MET A 127 -11.45 -5.61 0.11
C MET A 127 -11.80 -6.75 1.09
N SER A 128 -12.66 -6.54 2.09
CA SER A 128 -13.17 -7.62 2.97
C SER A 128 -14.10 -8.62 2.26
N THR A 129 -14.64 -8.25 1.10
CA THR A 129 -15.48 -9.13 0.26
C THR A 129 -14.64 -9.97 -0.70
N TYR A 130 -13.35 -9.63 -0.86
CA TYR A 130 -12.39 -10.29 -1.75
C TYR A 130 -11.34 -11.02 -0.91
N ASN A 131 -11.23 -12.33 -1.08
CA ASN A 131 -10.44 -13.24 -0.24
C ASN A 131 -8.90 -13.16 -0.45
N GLU A 132 -8.38 -12.00 -0.88
CA GLU A 132 -7.27 -11.95 -1.86
C GLU A 132 -6.08 -11.03 -1.52
N GLU A 133 -5.08 -11.62 -0.86
CA GLU A 133 -3.63 -11.47 -1.15
C GLU A 133 -2.97 -10.07 -1.31
N LEU A 134 -3.60 -8.97 -0.90
CA LEU A 134 -3.16 -7.60 -1.19
C LEU A 134 -1.74 -7.25 -0.73
N PRO A 135 -1.05 -6.35 -1.46
CA PRO A 135 0.05 -5.55 -0.91
C PRO A 135 -0.31 -4.89 0.43
N VAL A 136 0.61 -4.89 1.39
CA VAL A 136 0.41 -4.21 2.67
C VAL A 136 1.06 -2.83 2.58
N ILE A 137 0.24 -1.79 2.42
CA ILE A 137 0.69 -0.39 2.29
C ILE A 137 1.42 0.01 3.59
N THR A 138 2.74 0.22 3.49
CA THR A 138 3.63 0.41 4.64
C THR A 138 4.51 1.64 4.42
N GLU A 139 4.68 2.50 5.44
CA GLU A 139 5.57 3.66 5.35
C GLU A 139 7.03 3.25 5.10
N GLY A 140 7.73 4.01 4.24
CA GLY A 140 9.10 3.75 3.81
C GLY A 140 9.25 2.61 2.80
N ALA A 141 8.20 1.85 2.50
CA ALA A 141 8.24 0.84 1.44
C ALA A 141 8.15 1.50 0.05
N ARG A 142 8.92 0.95 -0.90
CA ARG A 142 8.96 1.39 -2.30
C ARG A 142 8.03 0.55 -3.16
N TYR A 143 7.33 1.17 -4.11
CA TYR A 143 6.38 0.50 -5.00
C TYR A 143 6.57 0.93 -6.46
N LEU A 144 6.07 0.09 -7.37
CA LEU A 144 5.65 0.45 -8.71
C LEU A 144 4.12 0.47 -8.71
N LEU A 145 3.53 1.56 -9.20
CA LEU A 145 2.10 1.80 -9.18
C LEU A 145 1.61 2.08 -10.60
N PHE A 146 0.50 1.45 -10.99
CA PHE A 146 -0.26 1.80 -12.18
C PHE A 146 -1.59 2.37 -11.69
N CYS A 147 -1.95 3.57 -12.15
CA CYS A 147 -3.10 4.29 -11.62
C CYS A 147 -3.74 5.26 -12.62
N ASN A 148 -4.99 5.63 -12.32
CA ASN A 148 -5.75 6.64 -13.03
C ASN A 148 -5.60 7.99 -12.30
N VAL A 149 -5.29 9.05 -13.04
CA VAL A 149 -5.40 10.43 -12.55
C VAL A 149 -6.88 10.74 -12.32
N THR A 150 -7.24 11.06 -11.08
CA THR A 150 -8.63 11.27 -10.64
C THR A 150 -9.30 12.47 -11.30
N ALA A 151 -8.52 13.42 -11.85
CA ALA A 151 -9.02 14.57 -12.59
C ALA A 151 -9.39 14.27 -14.06
N ASP A 152 -8.91 13.17 -14.65
CA ASP A 152 -9.32 12.73 -15.99
C ASP A 152 -10.66 11.98 -15.97
N ASP A 153 -10.93 11.26 -14.89
CA ASP A 153 -12.12 10.42 -14.75
C ASP A 153 -13.37 11.27 -14.48
N LYS A 154 -14.02 11.65 -15.58
CA LYS A 154 -15.16 12.57 -15.60
C LYS A 154 -16.48 11.91 -15.28
N ASP A 155 -16.56 10.59 -15.16
CA ASP A 155 -17.83 9.86 -15.06
C ASP A 155 -17.91 8.92 -13.85
N ASP A 156 -16.90 8.07 -13.57
CA ASP A 156 -17.02 6.98 -12.58
C ASP A 156 -16.31 7.24 -11.23
N VAL A 157 -15.53 8.33 -11.06
CA VAL A 157 -14.88 8.64 -9.76
C VAL A 157 -15.00 10.11 -9.32
N ARG A 158 -16.12 10.76 -9.67
CA ARG A 158 -16.37 12.22 -9.64
C ARG A 158 -16.07 13.03 -8.36
N GLU A 159 -15.71 12.42 -7.24
CA GLU A 159 -15.30 13.17 -6.04
C GLU A 159 -13.95 12.76 -5.42
N THR A 160 -13.30 11.66 -5.87
CA THR A 160 -11.99 11.26 -5.29
C THR A 160 -10.87 12.25 -5.61
N TYR A 161 -10.98 13.04 -6.68
CA TYR A 161 -10.01 14.10 -7.02
C TYR A 161 -9.83 15.16 -5.92
N LYS A 162 -10.81 15.29 -5.01
CA LYS A 162 -10.71 16.20 -3.85
C LYS A 162 -9.80 15.64 -2.74
N TYR A 163 -9.43 14.36 -2.81
CA TYR A 163 -8.82 13.59 -1.72
C TYR A 163 -7.58 12.78 -2.15
N ALA A 164 -7.45 12.45 -3.44
CA ALA A 164 -6.29 11.81 -4.05
C ALA A 164 -6.08 12.29 -5.48
N ASP A 165 -4.83 12.41 -5.92
CA ASP A 165 -4.46 12.72 -7.31
C ASP A 165 -4.59 11.50 -8.23
N CYS A 166 -4.42 10.30 -7.66
CA CYS A 166 -4.33 9.04 -8.40
C CYS A 166 -5.09 7.91 -7.69
N TRP A 167 -5.66 7.00 -8.46
CA TRP A 167 -6.48 5.89 -7.96
C TRP A 167 -6.06 4.55 -8.56
N ILE A 168 -6.02 3.48 -7.75
CA ILE A 168 -5.66 2.12 -8.20
C ILE A 168 -6.90 1.21 -8.18
N CYS A 169 -7.37 0.81 -9.35
CA CYS A 169 -8.56 -0.05 -9.47
C CYS A 169 -8.29 -1.55 -9.19
N TYR A 170 -7.05 -2.02 -9.37
CA TYR A 170 -6.67 -3.43 -9.20
C TYR A 170 -5.42 -3.59 -8.31
N PRO A 171 -5.46 -3.18 -7.02
CA PRO A 171 -4.27 -3.09 -6.16
C PRO A 171 -3.54 -4.43 -5.97
N LYS A 172 -4.25 -5.56 -6.00
CA LYS A 172 -3.66 -6.91 -5.94
C LYS A 172 -2.61 -7.15 -7.05
N ASP A 173 -2.86 -6.60 -8.24
CA ASP A 173 -2.11 -6.88 -9.45
C ASP A 173 -1.25 -5.67 -9.90
N LEU A 174 -1.67 -4.43 -9.56
CA LEU A 174 -1.10 -3.17 -10.06
C LEU A 174 -0.39 -2.31 -8.99
N LEU A 175 -0.25 -2.78 -7.75
CA LEU A 175 0.55 -2.14 -6.71
C LEU A 175 1.72 -3.09 -6.34
N CYS A 176 2.82 -3.00 -7.08
CA CYS A 176 3.92 -3.96 -6.97
C CYS A 176 4.95 -3.49 -5.92
N GLU A 177 5.12 -4.25 -4.83
CA GLU A 177 6.08 -3.94 -3.77
C GLU A 177 7.53 -4.23 -4.21
N ASN A 178 8.45 -3.29 -3.95
CA ASN A 178 9.88 -3.50 -4.12
C ASN A 178 10.50 -4.06 -2.83
N ILE A 179 11.20 -5.18 -2.96
CA ILE A 179 11.92 -5.86 -1.88
C ILE A 179 13.36 -6.06 -2.36
N ASP A 180 14.29 -5.28 -1.78
CA ASP A 180 15.74 -5.32 -2.05
C ASP A 180 16.11 -5.34 -3.56
N GLY A 181 15.46 -4.50 -4.36
CA GLY A 181 15.73 -4.37 -5.81
C GLY A 181 14.98 -5.36 -6.70
N TYR A 182 13.99 -6.09 -6.16
CA TYR A 182 13.07 -6.91 -6.92
C TYR A 182 11.62 -6.49 -6.64
N TYR A 183 10.79 -6.40 -7.68
CA TYR A 183 9.35 -6.27 -7.51
C TYR A 183 8.70 -7.64 -7.29
N LEU A 184 7.96 -7.75 -6.19
CA LEU A 184 7.13 -8.89 -5.84
C LEU A 184 5.77 -8.75 -6.53
N VAL A 185 5.52 -9.59 -7.53
CA VAL A 185 4.36 -9.50 -8.42
C VAL A 185 3.54 -10.79 -8.47
N CYS A 186 2.26 -10.68 -8.80
CA CYS A 186 1.36 -11.80 -9.05
C CYS A 186 1.58 -12.45 -10.43
N ASP A 187 0.82 -13.51 -10.71
CA ASP A 187 0.86 -14.25 -11.98
C ASP A 187 0.48 -13.41 -13.22
N PHE A 188 -0.15 -12.24 -13.04
CA PHE A 188 -0.44 -11.29 -14.13
C PHE A 188 0.82 -10.85 -14.92
N PHE A 189 1.99 -10.86 -14.26
CA PHE A 189 3.28 -10.50 -14.84
C PHE A 189 4.22 -11.69 -15.08
N SER A 190 3.74 -12.95 -14.94
CA SER A 190 4.59 -14.15 -15.05
C SER A 190 5.20 -14.39 -16.44
N ASP A 191 4.51 -13.96 -17.49
CA ASP A 191 4.97 -13.97 -18.89
C ASP A 191 6.24 -13.12 -19.16
N ILE A 192 6.60 -12.20 -18.26
CA ILE A 192 7.74 -11.31 -18.50
C ILE A 192 9.02 -12.15 -18.51
N PRO A 193 9.89 -12.07 -19.54
CA PRO A 193 11.03 -12.99 -19.69
C PRO A 193 12.07 -12.99 -18.55
N SER A 194 12.05 -11.97 -17.68
CA SER A 194 12.88 -11.84 -16.48
C SER A 194 12.16 -12.23 -15.18
N ALA A 195 10.90 -12.66 -15.24
CA ALA A 195 10.12 -13.07 -14.07
C ALA A 195 10.53 -14.45 -13.55
N VAL A 196 10.71 -14.56 -12.24
CA VAL A 196 11.14 -15.79 -11.56
C VAL A 196 10.11 -16.16 -10.49
N SER A 197 9.45 -17.31 -10.64
CA SER A 197 8.51 -17.83 -9.63
C SER A 197 9.20 -17.96 -8.27
N LEU A 198 8.61 -17.38 -7.22
CA LEU A 198 9.18 -17.30 -5.87
C LEU A 198 9.36 -18.70 -5.26
N ALA A 199 8.26 -19.46 -5.16
CA ALA A 199 8.32 -20.87 -4.75
C ALA A 199 9.30 -21.68 -5.63
N GLY A 200 9.28 -21.38 -6.93
CA GLY A 200 10.16 -21.98 -7.92
C GLY A 200 11.65 -21.69 -7.70
N ALA A 201 12.03 -20.49 -7.26
CA ALA A 201 13.42 -20.08 -7.01
C ALA A 201 13.97 -20.66 -5.71
N ILE A 202 13.14 -20.68 -4.66
CA ILE A 202 13.52 -21.17 -3.34
C ILE A 202 13.55 -22.71 -3.31
N GLY A 203 12.75 -23.37 -4.14
CA GLY A 203 12.65 -24.83 -4.19
C GLY A 203 11.72 -25.40 -3.11
N VAL A 204 10.66 -24.65 -2.78
CA VAL A 204 9.65 -25.03 -1.78
C VAL A 204 8.39 -25.58 -2.43
N THR A 205 7.75 -26.55 -1.77
CA THR A 205 6.51 -27.20 -2.23
C THR A 205 5.34 -26.93 -1.29
N LYS A 206 4.17 -27.52 -1.54
CA LYS A 206 3.00 -27.32 -0.66
C LYS A 206 3.27 -27.83 0.76
N GLU A 207 3.98 -28.95 0.86
CA GLU A 207 4.31 -29.64 2.10
C GLU A 207 5.12 -28.73 3.05
N ASP A 208 5.94 -27.85 2.49
CA ASP A 208 6.77 -26.89 3.23
C ASP A 208 5.98 -25.73 3.84
N ALA A 209 4.77 -25.46 3.34
CA ALA A 209 4.02 -24.27 3.75
C ALA A 209 3.66 -24.28 5.24
N SER A 210 3.47 -25.47 5.84
CA SER A 210 3.22 -25.61 7.29
C SER A 210 4.44 -25.23 8.12
N ASP A 211 5.64 -25.66 7.70
CA ASP A 211 6.90 -25.28 8.33
C ASP A 211 7.12 -23.78 8.19
N ILE A 212 7.09 -23.26 6.96
CA ILE A 212 7.35 -21.84 6.66
C ILE A 212 6.37 -20.92 7.40
N PHE A 213 5.08 -21.27 7.44
CA PHE A 213 4.07 -20.51 8.18
C PHE A 213 4.38 -20.48 9.69
N SER A 214 4.72 -21.64 10.27
CA SER A 214 5.05 -21.75 11.71
C SER A 214 6.36 -21.07 12.08
N HIS A 215 7.44 -21.32 11.32
CA HIS A 215 8.77 -20.77 11.54
C HIS A 215 9.57 -20.80 10.23
N VAL A 216 9.98 -19.61 9.76
CA VAL A 216 10.94 -19.44 8.67
C VAL A 216 12.19 -18.78 9.22
N SER A 217 13.36 -19.13 8.68
CA SER A 217 14.64 -18.48 8.96
C SER A 217 15.51 -18.48 7.71
N LYS A 218 16.55 -17.64 7.71
CA LYS A 218 17.55 -17.62 6.62
C LYS A 218 18.18 -18.99 6.38
N GLU A 219 18.43 -19.77 7.42
CA GLU A 219 19.00 -21.12 7.35
C GLU A 219 18.00 -22.14 6.80
N TYR A 220 16.70 -21.95 6.99
CA TYR A 220 15.67 -22.74 6.31
C TYR A 220 15.68 -22.45 4.80
N ILE A 221 15.58 -21.17 4.43
CA ILE A 221 15.60 -20.69 3.04
C ILE A 221 16.86 -21.15 2.31
N LYS A 222 18.03 -20.96 2.92
CA LYS A 222 19.32 -21.42 2.41
C LYS A 222 19.33 -22.91 2.08
N ARG A 223 18.91 -23.77 3.02
CA ARG A 223 18.88 -25.23 2.82
C ARG A 223 17.93 -25.63 1.69
N LYS A 224 16.81 -24.94 1.52
CA LYS A 224 15.90 -25.15 0.38
C LYS A 224 16.54 -24.75 -0.94
N MET A 225 17.14 -23.57 -1.00
CA MET A 225 17.84 -23.08 -2.20
C MET A 225 19.10 -23.89 -2.55
N GLU A 226 19.71 -24.59 -1.59
CA GLU A 226 20.85 -25.50 -1.81
C GLU A 226 20.43 -26.93 -2.18
N ALA A 227 19.24 -27.37 -1.76
CA ALA A 227 18.63 -28.62 -2.22
C ALA A 227 17.95 -28.48 -3.60
N SER A 228 17.57 -27.26 -4.00
CA SER A 228 17.01 -26.95 -5.30
C SER A 228 18.05 -27.16 -6.41
N SER A 229 17.70 -27.93 -7.44
CA SER A 229 18.54 -28.14 -8.63
C SER A 229 18.58 -26.93 -9.58
N LYS A 230 17.85 -25.86 -9.26
CA LYS A 230 17.82 -24.61 -10.03
C LYS A 230 18.96 -23.69 -9.60
N ARG A 231 19.50 -22.93 -10.56
CA ARG A 231 20.46 -21.86 -10.31
C ARG A 231 19.85 -20.84 -9.33
N LYS A 232 20.56 -20.47 -8.25
CA LYS A 232 20.16 -19.34 -7.38
C LYS A 232 20.08 -18.07 -8.25
N VAL A 233 18.89 -17.47 -8.37
CA VAL A 233 18.62 -16.23 -9.15
C VAL A 233 18.37 -15.02 -8.23
N ILE A 234 18.03 -15.28 -6.97
CA ILE A 234 17.77 -14.31 -5.91
C ILE A 234 18.66 -14.63 -4.69
N SER A 235 18.79 -13.71 -3.75
CA SER A 235 19.50 -13.92 -2.49
C SER A 235 18.64 -14.68 -1.46
N GLU A 236 19.28 -15.16 -0.39
CA GLU A 236 18.60 -15.83 0.74
C GLU A 236 17.81 -14.81 1.58
N GLU A 237 18.28 -13.57 1.58
CA GLU A 237 17.65 -12.39 2.18
C GLU A 237 16.37 -11.98 1.45
N VAL A 238 16.43 -11.73 0.14
CA VAL A 238 15.25 -11.39 -0.70
C VAL A 238 14.17 -12.47 -0.54
N ALA A 239 14.57 -13.74 -0.62
CA ALA A 239 13.68 -14.88 -0.47
C ALA A 239 12.99 -14.95 0.90
N LEU A 240 13.72 -14.62 1.99
CA LEU A 240 13.16 -14.54 3.34
C LEU A 240 12.19 -13.35 3.47
N SER A 241 12.63 -12.14 3.10
CA SER A 241 11.82 -10.92 3.17
C SER A 241 10.51 -11.07 2.42
N CYS A 242 10.55 -11.60 1.18
CA CYS A 242 9.33 -11.89 0.40
C CYS A 242 8.38 -12.84 1.13
N ILE A 243 8.88 -13.94 1.70
CA ILE A 243 8.05 -14.89 2.44
C ILE A 243 7.48 -14.25 3.70
N GLU A 244 8.22 -13.43 4.42
CA GLU A 244 7.72 -12.72 5.60
C GLU A 244 6.61 -11.72 5.22
N THR A 245 6.75 -10.96 4.12
CA THR A 245 5.67 -10.11 3.60
C THR A 245 4.45 -10.91 3.13
N LEU A 246 4.63 -12.10 2.54
CA LEU A 246 3.51 -12.97 2.15
C LEU A 246 2.84 -13.65 3.36
N LYS A 247 3.58 -13.94 4.44
CA LYS A 247 3.02 -14.49 5.70
C LYS A 247 2.05 -13.53 6.36
N VAL A 248 2.31 -12.22 6.33
CA VAL A 248 1.37 -11.21 6.85
C VAL A 248 0.03 -11.27 6.08
N ARG A 249 0.07 -11.44 4.75
CA ARG A 249 -1.12 -11.54 3.88
C ARG A 249 -1.85 -12.88 4.01
N ALA A 250 -1.14 -13.95 4.36
CA ALA A 250 -1.70 -15.30 4.50
C ALA A 250 -2.62 -15.44 5.73
N GLY A 251 -2.57 -14.50 6.67
CA GLY A 251 -3.42 -14.48 7.87
C GLY A 251 -3.22 -15.74 8.70
N ASN A 252 -4.25 -16.60 8.74
CA ASN A 252 -4.36 -17.70 9.69
C ASN A 252 -4.11 -19.11 9.11
N GLY A 253 -3.50 -19.25 7.92
CA GLY A 253 -3.36 -20.56 7.28
C GLY A 253 -2.14 -20.79 6.39
N ALA A 254 -1.46 -21.93 6.60
CA ALA A 254 -0.40 -22.44 5.73
C ALA A 254 -0.88 -22.75 4.30
N ASP A 255 -2.10 -23.27 4.14
CA ASP A 255 -2.72 -23.46 2.81
C ASP A 255 -2.88 -22.13 2.05
N GLN A 256 -3.21 -21.04 2.75
CA GLN A 256 -3.30 -19.71 2.14
C GLN A 256 -1.90 -19.20 1.77
N LEU A 257 -0.90 -19.33 2.65
CA LEU A 257 0.48 -18.98 2.34
C LEU A 257 0.98 -19.69 1.06
N TRP A 258 0.70 -20.98 0.91
CA TRP A 258 1.01 -21.71 -0.33
C TRP A 258 0.29 -21.15 -1.55
N ASN A 259 -1.01 -20.83 -1.42
CA ASN A 259 -1.80 -20.28 -2.51
C ASN A 259 -1.25 -18.94 -3.02
N ILE A 260 -0.82 -18.06 -2.12
CA ILE A 260 -0.17 -16.80 -2.50
C ILE A 260 1.22 -17.10 -3.10
N MET A 261 2.09 -17.80 -2.36
CA MET A 261 3.51 -17.98 -2.69
C MET A 261 3.77 -18.73 -4.01
N LYS A 262 2.91 -19.69 -4.38
CA LYS A 262 3.01 -20.39 -5.67
C LYS A 262 2.67 -19.47 -6.86
N ASN A 263 1.82 -18.46 -6.62
CA ASN A 263 1.30 -17.48 -7.57
C ASN A 263 2.03 -16.11 -7.43
N ARG A 264 3.28 -16.12 -6.97
CA ARG A 264 4.13 -14.92 -6.87
C ARG A 264 5.45 -15.12 -7.59
N TYR A 265 5.91 -14.04 -8.20
CA TYR A 265 7.12 -13.94 -9.00
C TYR A 265 7.94 -12.74 -8.54
N LEU A 266 9.24 -12.78 -8.82
CA LEU A 266 10.15 -11.67 -8.64
C LEU A 266 10.69 -11.23 -10.00
N ILE A 267 10.72 -9.91 -10.21
CA ILE A 267 11.33 -9.27 -11.38
C ILE A 267 12.29 -8.19 -10.87
N GLU A 268 13.54 -8.20 -11.31
CA GLU A 268 14.54 -7.19 -10.94
C GLU A 268 14.08 -5.77 -11.36
N GLU A 269 14.32 -4.77 -10.51
CA GLU A 269 13.80 -3.40 -10.65
C GLU A 269 14.08 -2.82 -12.04
N THR A 270 15.34 -2.82 -12.46
CA THR A 270 15.77 -2.27 -13.75
C THR A 270 15.12 -3.01 -14.91
N ALA A 271 15.05 -4.35 -14.86
CA ALA A 271 14.41 -5.15 -15.89
C ALA A 271 12.90 -4.89 -15.98
N PHE A 272 12.20 -4.73 -14.85
CA PHE A 272 10.75 -4.50 -14.84
C PHE A 272 10.41 -3.06 -15.29
N GLU A 273 11.04 -2.03 -14.72
CA GLU A 273 10.81 -0.64 -15.14
C GLU A 273 11.05 -0.44 -16.65
N ASN A 274 12.11 -1.06 -17.20
CA ASN A 274 12.41 -1.00 -18.62
C ASN A 274 11.47 -1.83 -19.50
N HIS A 275 10.84 -2.89 -18.98
CA HIS A 275 9.77 -3.60 -19.67
C HIS A 275 8.51 -2.72 -19.72
N ILE A 276 8.08 -2.24 -18.55
CA ILE A 276 6.88 -1.42 -18.39
C ILE A 276 6.91 -0.16 -19.26
N ARG A 277 8.03 0.59 -19.24
CA ARG A 277 8.21 1.78 -20.08
C ARG A 277 8.04 1.46 -21.58
N LYS A 278 8.77 0.46 -22.09
CA LYS A 278 8.72 0.07 -23.51
C LYS A 278 7.36 -0.47 -23.95
N THR A 279 6.68 -1.17 -23.06
CA THR A 279 5.34 -1.67 -23.36
C THR A 279 4.33 -0.52 -23.41
N ALA A 280 4.38 0.43 -22.48
CA ALA A 280 3.55 1.64 -22.54
C ALA A 280 3.85 2.52 -23.76
N GLU A 281 5.13 2.77 -24.08
CA GLU A 281 5.58 3.45 -25.31
C GLU A 281 4.97 2.80 -26.58
N SER A 282 4.88 1.46 -26.62
CA SER A 282 4.30 0.74 -27.77
C SER A 282 2.78 0.87 -27.94
N PHE A 283 2.09 1.53 -26.99
CA PHE A 283 0.68 1.86 -27.05
C PHE A 283 0.40 3.35 -27.27
N SER A 284 1.32 4.26 -26.94
CA SER A 284 1.16 5.71 -27.20
C SER A 284 1.30 6.10 -28.68
N ASP A 285 1.92 5.25 -29.50
CA ASP A 285 2.08 5.44 -30.96
C ASP A 285 0.85 4.92 -31.78
N ARG A 286 -0.38 5.02 -31.25
CA ARG A 286 -1.61 4.47 -31.87
C ARG A 286 -2.80 5.42 -31.89
#